data_AF-A0A3B8K469-F1
#
_entry.id   AF-A0A3B8K469-F1
#
_cell.length_a   1.000
_cell.length_b   1.000
_cell.length_c   1.000
_cell.angle_alpha   90.00
_cell.angle_beta   90.00
_cell.angle_gamma   90.00
#
_symmetry.space_group_name_H-M   'P 1'
#
loop_
_entity.id
_entity.type
_entity.pdbx_description
1 polymer ?
#
loop_
_entity_poly.entity_id
_entity_poly.type
_entity_poly.pdbx_seq_one_letter_code
_entity_poly.pdbx_strand_id
1 'polypeptide(L)'
;MQAPESQLTADLIQERLDEMLDAVLSSGRNTARSAEQLALCDPAQQAFVLHWLDVIVRTNSELGFQFITHVPRALAKLDLEQVEKWLINAMDVYDQQGLYPGSQALAAVDD
;
A
#
# COMPACT_ATOMS: atom_id res chain seq x y z
N MET A 1 16.06 17.75 -15.59
CA MET A 1 14.70 17.48 -16.09
C MET A 1 14.38 16.05 -15.72
N GLN A 2 13.76 15.82 -14.56
CA GLN A 2 13.18 14.50 -14.27
C GLN A 2 11.99 14.34 -15.23
N ALA A 3 11.94 13.22 -15.95
CA ALA A 3 10.81 12.90 -16.82
C ALA A 3 9.54 12.90 -15.96
N PRO A 4 8.37 13.33 -16.48
CA PRO A 4 7.12 13.07 -15.79
C PRO A 4 7.05 11.56 -15.57
N GLU A 5 6.95 11.13 -14.32
CA GLU A 5 6.80 9.70 -14.00
C GLU A 5 5.55 9.23 -14.73
N SER A 6 5.74 8.46 -15.80
CA SER A 6 4.63 7.93 -16.58
C SER A 6 3.81 7.01 -15.67
N GLN A 7 2.49 7.13 -15.76
CA GLN A 7 1.57 6.23 -15.05
C GLN A 7 1.95 4.79 -15.35
N LEU A 8 2.18 4.03 -14.29
CA LEU A 8 2.54 2.62 -14.36
C LEU A 8 1.30 1.79 -14.72
N THR A 9 1.52 0.76 -15.51
CA THR A 9 0.48 -0.22 -15.85
C THR A 9 0.26 -1.19 -14.69
N ALA A 10 -0.88 -1.88 -14.69
CA ALA A 10 -1.18 -2.90 -13.70
C ALA A 10 -0.10 -4.00 -13.65
N ASP A 11 0.39 -4.46 -14.80
CA ASP A 11 1.43 -5.49 -14.86
C ASP A 11 2.74 -5.04 -14.18
N LEU A 12 3.20 -3.81 -14.46
CA LEU A 12 4.42 -3.26 -13.85
C LEU A 12 4.26 -2.99 -12.36
N ILE A 13 3.07 -2.54 -11.93
CA ILE A 13 2.78 -2.38 -10.50
C ILE A 13 2.78 -3.76 -9.85
N GLN A 14 2.11 -4.75 -10.42
CA GLN A 14 2.02 -6.08 -9.86
C GLN A 14 3.40 -6.72 -9.70
N GLU A 15 4.26 -6.64 -10.72
CA GLU A 15 5.64 -7.14 -10.63
C GLU A 15 6.39 -6.56 -9.43
N ARG A 16 6.31 -5.23 -9.24
CA ARG A 16 6.94 -4.57 -8.08
C ARG A 16 6.32 -4.98 -6.76
N LEU A 17 5.00 -5.04 -6.68
CA LEU A 17 4.30 -5.47 -5.47
C LEU A 17 4.68 -6.91 -5.11
N ASP A 18 4.76 -7.80 -6.11
CA ASP A 18 5.11 -9.19 -5.94
C ASP A 18 6.57 -9.36 -5.46
N GLU A 19 7.52 -8.60 -6.01
CA GLU A 19 8.91 -8.57 -5.52
C GLU A 19 9.02 -8.09 -4.07
N MET A 20 8.30 -7.02 -3.71
CA MET A 20 8.36 -6.43 -2.37
C MET A 20 7.65 -7.26 -1.31
N LEU A 21 6.65 -8.05 -1.71
CA LEU A 21 5.80 -8.84 -0.81
C LEU A 21 6.03 -10.35 -0.93
N ASP A 22 7.02 -10.81 -1.70
CA ASP A 22 7.31 -12.23 -1.95
C ASP A 22 7.25 -13.10 -0.68
N ALA A 23 7.82 -12.59 0.43
CA ALA A 23 7.84 -13.26 1.73
C ALA A 23 6.46 -13.62 2.32
N VAL A 24 5.38 -12.99 1.87
CA VAL A 24 4.01 -13.20 2.38
C VAL A 24 3.03 -13.67 1.30
N LEU A 25 3.46 -13.78 0.05
CA LEU A 25 2.62 -14.25 -1.04
C LEU A 25 2.47 -15.78 -1.04
N SER A 26 1.36 -16.24 -1.61
CA SER A 26 1.06 -17.66 -1.79
C SER A 26 0.07 -17.85 -2.94
N SER A 27 -0.21 -19.09 -3.33
CA SER A 27 -1.14 -19.38 -4.45
C SER A 27 -2.53 -18.74 -4.30
N GLY A 28 -3.02 -18.52 -3.07
CA GLY A 28 -4.29 -17.87 -2.79
C GLY A 28 -4.19 -16.37 -2.48
N ARG A 29 -2.98 -15.82 -2.42
CA ARG A 29 -2.69 -14.46 -1.96
C ARG A 29 -1.71 -13.78 -2.92
N ASN A 30 -2.24 -12.90 -3.76
CA ASN A 30 -1.51 -12.17 -4.79
C ASN A 30 -1.83 -10.68 -4.75
N THR A 31 -1.09 -9.90 -5.54
CA THR A 31 -1.21 -8.44 -5.58
C THR A 31 -1.96 -7.92 -6.81
N ALA A 32 -2.43 -8.82 -7.69
CA ALA A 32 -3.02 -8.48 -9.00
C ALA A 32 -4.18 -7.49 -8.88
N ARG A 33 -5.13 -7.74 -7.98
CA ARG A 33 -6.27 -6.84 -7.77
C ARG A 33 -5.83 -5.44 -7.30
N SER A 34 -4.89 -5.38 -6.35
CA SER A 34 -4.37 -4.10 -5.87
C SER A 34 -3.62 -3.36 -6.97
N ALA A 35 -2.85 -4.07 -7.78
CA ALA A 35 -2.13 -3.50 -8.92
C ALA A 35 -3.10 -2.91 -9.97
N GLU A 36 -4.19 -3.62 -10.31
CA GLU A 36 -5.25 -3.11 -11.18
C GLU A 36 -5.87 -1.82 -10.65
N GLN A 37 -6.15 -1.75 -9.34
CA GLN A 37 -6.73 -0.55 -8.75
C GLN A 37 -5.74 0.61 -8.70
N LEU A 38 -4.47 0.36 -8.38
CA LEU A 38 -3.42 1.38 -8.38
C LEU A 38 -3.09 1.86 -9.80
N ALA A 39 -3.25 1.02 -10.81
CA ALA A 39 -3.08 1.42 -12.21
C ALA A 39 -4.11 2.49 -12.65
N LEU A 40 -5.24 2.62 -11.95
CA LEU A 40 -6.23 3.67 -12.20
C LEU A 40 -5.89 5.00 -11.50
N CYS A 41 -4.99 4.98 -10.52
CA CYS A 41 -4.52 6.16 -9.82
C CYS A 41 -3.57 7.00 -10.68
N ASP A 42 -3.44 8.29 -10.35
CA ASP A 42 -2.46 9.15 -11.00
C ASP A 42 -1.02 8.78 -10.60
N PRO A 43 0.00 9.21 -11.37
CA PRO A 43 1.39 8.84 -11.10
C PRO A 43 1.91 9.23 -9.70
N ALA A 44 1.43 10.35 -9.14
CA ALA A 44 1.89 10.79 -7.81
C ALA A 44 1.34 9.86 -6.73
N GLN A 45 0.09 9.43 -6.85
CA GLN A 45 -0.51 8.42 -5.97
C GLN A 45 0.21 7.07 -6.09
N GLN A 46 0.53 6.62 -7.30
CA GLN A 46 1.28 5.37 -7.51
C GLN A 46 2.66 5.43 -6.87
N ALA A 47 3.42 6.51 -7.10
CA ALA A 47 4.74 6.70 -6.52
C ALA A 47 4.68 6.75 -4.97
N PHE A 48 3.68 7.46 -4.42
CA PHE A 48 3.42 7.52 -2.99
C PHE A 48 3.21 6.12 -2.39
N VAL A 49 2.32 5.32 -3.00
CA VAL A 49 2.02 3.97 -2.50
C VAL A 49 3.23 3.06 -2.55
N LEU A 50 3.98 3.06 -3.66
CA LEU A 50 5.18 2.22 -3.80
C LEU A 50 6.27 2.63 -2.82
N HIS A 51 6.45 3.94 -2.59
CA HIS A 51 7.40 4.44 -1.61
C HIS A 51 7.06 3.97 -0.19
N TRP A 52 5.81 4.16 0.23
CA TRP A 52 5.36 3.74 1.56
C TRP A 52 5.38 2.23 1.74
N LEU A 53 5.08 1.46 0.69
CA LEU A 53 5.23 0.02 0.74
C LEU A 53 6.68 -0.38 1.04
N ASP A 54 7.67 0.25 0.40
CA ASP A 54 9.10 -0.04 0.64
C ASP A 54 9.48 0.22 2.10
N VAL A 55 8.93 1.28 2.70
CA VAL A 55 9.13 1.58 4.11
C VAL A 55 8.51 0.51 5.01
N ILE A 56 7.26 0.11 4.76
CA ILE A 56 6.52 -0.81 5.62
C ILE A 56 7.10 -2.23 5.54
N VAL A 57 7.44 -2.73 4.35
CA VAL A 57 7.94 -4.11 4.19
C VAL A 57 9.29 -4.33 4.86
N ARG A 58 10.09 -3.28 5.08
CA ARG A 58 11.32 -3.34 5.88
C ARG A 58 11.05 -3.62 7.36
N THR A 59 9.87 -3.24 7.84
CA THR A 59 9.42 -3.49 9.21
C THR A 59 8.66 -4.80 9.29
N ASN A 60 7.66 -4.98 8.42
CA ASN A 60 6.80 -6.16 8.39
C ASN A 60 6.09 -6.31 7.04
N SER A 61 6.43 -7.37 6.29
CA SER A 61 5.82 -7.67 4.99
C SER A 61 4.31 -7.96 5.06
N GLU A 62 3.82 -8.51 6.17
CA GLU A 62 2.38 -8.79 6.36
C GLU A 62 1.61 -7.48 6.50
N LEU A 63 2.11 -6.53 7.28
CA LEU A 63 1.53 -5.19 7.37
C LEU A 63 1.57 -4.47 6.02
N GLY A 64 2.66 -4.62 5.27
CA GLY A 64 2.79 -4.10 3.90
C GLY A 64 1.69 -4.65 2.98
N PHE A 65 1.40 -5.95 3.04
CA PHE A 65 0.31 -6.53 2.27
C PHE A 65 -1.06 -6.00 2.67
N GLN A 66 -1.31 -5.79 3.97
CA GLN A 66 -2.57 -5.18 4.42
C GLN A 66 -2.70 -3.74 3.88
N PHE A 67 -1.60 -2.98 3.86
CA PHE A 67 -1.58 -1.63 3.31
C PHE A 67 -1.96 -1.62 1.82
N ILE A 68 -1.34 -2.46 0.97
CA ILE A 68 -1.67 -2.48 -0.48
C ILE A 68 -3.10 -2.94 -0.74
N THR A 69 -3.68 -3.70 0.18
CA THR A 69 -5.06 -4.20 0.07
C THR A 69 -6.07 -3.07 0.34
N HIS A 70 -5.73 -2.12 1.21
CA HIS A 70 -6.64 -1.07 1.66
C HIS A 70 -6.35 0.32 1.05
N VAL A 71 -5.13 0.60 0.63
CA VAL A 71 -4.75 1.94 0.15
C VAL A 71 -5.49 2.43 -1.09
N PRO A 72 -5.90 1.59 -2.09
CA PRO A 72 -6.69 2.10 -3.21
C PRO A 72 -8.05 2.66 -2.76
N ARG A 73 -8.62 2.09 -1.68
CA ARG A 73 -9.84 2.59 -1.07
C ARG A 73 -9.61 3.89 -0.31
N ALA A 74 -8.49 4.02 0.40
CA ALA A 74 -8.11 5.25 1.09
C ALA A 74 -7.92 6.40 0.09
N LEU A 75 -7.20 6.16 -1.00
CA LEU A 75 -6.99 7.13 -2.08
C LEU A 75 -8.28 7.57 -2.78
N ALA A 76 -9.31 6.71 -2.80
CA ALA A 76 -10.63 7.07 -3.35
C ALA A 76 -11.44 8.00 -2.44
N LYS A 77 -11.05 8.18 -1.17
CA LYS A 77 -11.83 8.90 -0.15
C LYS A 77 -11.10 10.08 0.48
N LEU A 78 -9.78 9.99 0.56
CA LEU A 78 -8.90 10.90 1.27
C LEU A 78 -7.93 11.56 0.28
N ASP A 79 -7.44 12.75 0.59
CA ASP A 79 -6.27 13.28 -0.11
C ASP A 79 -4.98 12.60 0.37
N LEU A 80 -3.86 12.83 -0.32
CA LEU A 80 -2.59 12.18 0.00
C LEU A 80 -2.08 12.48 1.42
N GLU A 81 -2.31 13.69 1.94
CA GLU A 81 -1.90 14.04 3.31
C GLU A 81 -2.70 13.24 4.35
N GLN A 82 -3.99 13.07 4.11
CA GLN A 82 -4.87 12.27 4.94
C GLN A 82 -4.55 10.77 4.85
N VAL A 83 -4.22 10.25 3.66
CA VAL A 83 -3.74 8.86 3.50
C VAL A 83 -2.42 8.66 4.26
N GLU A 84 -1.49 9.61 4.20
CA GLU A 84 -0.23 9.53 4.94
C GLU A 84 -0.46 9.49 6.46
N LYS A 85 -1.33 10.37 6.97
CA LYS A 85 -1.70 10.38 8.41
C LYS A 85 -2.36 9.08 8.85
N TRP A 86 -3.28 8.54 8.04
CA TRP A 86 -3.92 7.25 8.30
C TRP A 86 -2.89 6.11 8.37
N LEU A 87 -1.94 6.08 7.43
CA LEU A 87 -0.88 5.08 7.41
C LEU A 87 0.05 5.21 8.62
N ILE A 88 0.51 6.42 8.94
CA ILE A 88 1.38 6.66 10.12
C ILE A 88 0.68 6.20 11.39
N ASN A 89 -0.60 6.54 11.57
CA ASN A 89 -1.38 6.07 12.71
C ASN A 89 -1.45 4.54 12.78
N ALA A 90 -1.63 3.86 11.64
CA ALA A 90 -1.65 2.39 11.62
C ALA A 90 -0.28 1.78 11.99
N MET A 91 0.82 2.40 11.57
CA MET A 91 2.18 2.00 11.98
C MET A 91 2.43 2.25 13.47
N ASP A 92 1.98 3.39 14.01
CA ASP A 92 2.09 3.67 15.45
C ASP A 92 1.33 2.63 16.28
N VAL A 93 0.12 2.25 15.83
CA VAL A 93 -0.67 1.19 16.47
C VAL A 93 0.04 -0.16 16.35
N TYR A 94 0.64 -0.47 15.19
CA TYR A 94 1.44 -1.67 15.01
C TYR A 94 2.62 -1.72 15.98
N ASP A 95 3.38 -0.64 16.12
CA ASP A 95 4.56 -0.58 16.99
C ASP A 95 4.18 -0.73 18.47
N GLN A 96 3.02 -0.21 18.87
CA GLN A 96 2.57 -0.25 20.26
C GLN A 96 1.84 -1.54 20.63
N GLN A 97 1.08 -2.12 19.70
CA GLN A 97 0.08 -3.15 19.99
C GLN A 97 0.22 -4.41 19.11
N GLY A 98 1.14 -4.38 18.14
CA GLY A 98 1.45 -5.49 17.24
C GLY A 98 0.58 -5.53 15.98
N LEU A 99 0.78 -6.62 15.23
CA LEU A 99 0.22 -6.79 13.88
C LEU A 99 -1.29 -6.65 13.80
N TYR A 100 -2.03 -7.37 14.65
CA TYR A 100 -3.49 -7.43 14.52
C TYR A 100 -4.19 -6.06 14.71
N PRO A 101 -3.84 -5.26 15.73
CA PRO A 101 -4.33 -3.88 15.84
C PRO A 101 -3.90 -2.98 14.68
N GLY A 102 -2.65 -3.06 14.22
CA GLY A 102 -2.17 -2.25 13.10
C GLY A 102 -2.92 -2.55 11.79
N SER A 103 -3.14 -3.83 11.50
CA SER A 103 -3.94 -4.26 10.34
C SER A 103 -5.40 -3.80 10.42
N GLN A 104 -6.00 -3.76 11.62
CA GLN A 104 -7.34 -3.21 11.79
C GLN A 104 -7.39 -1.70 11.54
N ALA A 105 -6.37 -0.95 11.98
CA ALA A 105 -6.27 0.48 11.69
C ALA A 105 -6.18 0.73 10.17
N LEU A 106 -5.49 -0.15 9.42
CA LEU A 106 -5.51 -0.10 7.95
C LEU A 106 -6.88 -0.48 7.37
N ALA A 107 -7.61 -1.41 7.96
CA ALA A 107 -8.94 -1.76 7.46
C ALA A 107 -9.99 -0.65 7.72
N ALA A 108 -9.79 0.18 8.75
CA ALA A 108 -10.74 1.16 9.28
C ALA A 108 -10.79 2.50 8.50
N VAL A 109 -10.62 2.49 7.18
CA VAL A 109 -10.66 3.69 6.31
C VAL A 109 -12.02 4.43 6.33
N ASP A 110 -13.02 3.92 7.07
CA ASP A 110 -14.40 4.44 7.12
C ASP A 110 -14.84 5.07 8.44
N ASP A 111 -14.06 4.93 9.51
CA ASP A 111 -14.48 5.34 10.87
C ASP A 111 -14.08 6.79 11.20
#